data_AF-A0A7V9KUI3-F1
#
_entry.id   AF-A0A7V9KUI3-F1
#
_cell.length_a   1.000
_cell.length_b   1.000
_cell.length_c   1.000
_cell.angle_alpha   90.00
_cell.angle_beta   90.00
_cell.angle_gamma   90.00
#
_symmetry.space_group_name_H-M   'P 1'
#
loop_
_entity.id
_entity.type
_entity.pdbx_description
1 polymer ?
#
loop_
_entity_poly.entity_id
_entity_poly.type
_entity_poly.pdbx_seq_one_letter_code
_entity_poly.pdbx_strand_id
1 'polypeptide(L)' 'IQGSLTALATALGSFVPDPQLIALTATVGLLLAGVGLRLLQVKAVRVGDLLPALVVAPLLTQVIVMAR' A
#
# COMPACT_ATOMS: atom_id res chain seq x y z
N ILE A 1 2.20 6.48 -24.68
CA ILE A 1 2.03 6.93 -23.28
C ILE A 1 1.94 5.80 -22.26
N GLN A 2 1.19 4.71 -22.52
CA GLN A 2 1.05 3.62 -21.55
C GLN A 2 2.35 2.82 -21.37
N GLY A 3 3.04 2.46 -22.45
CA GLY A 3 4.33 1.75 -22.39
C GLY A 3 5.49 2.59 -21.83
N SER A 4 5.47 3.91 -22.03
CA SER A 4 6.47 4.80 -21.42
C SER A 4 6.26 4.92 -19.91
N LEU A 5 5.01 4.91 -19.43
CA LEU A 5 4.71 4.88 -18.01
C LEU A 5 5.14 3.57 -17.36
N THR A 6 4.92 2.44 -18.04
CA THR A 6 5.38 1.11 -17.59
C THR A 6 6.91 1.05 -17.53
N ALA A 7 7.60 1.52 -18.57
CA ALA A 7 9.06 1.55 -18.58
C ALA A 7 9.63 2.44 -17.45
N LEU A 8 9.00 3.59 -17.20
CA LEU A 8 9.36 4.49 -16.11
C LEU A 8 9.11 3.84 -14.73
N ALA A 9 7.97 3.16 -14.56
CA ALA A 9 7.63 2.44 -13.34
C ALA A 9 8.60 1.29 -13.06
N THR A 10 9.02 0.53 -14.08
CA THR A 10 10.03 -0.52 -13.93
C THR A 10 11.39 0.06 -13.54
N ALA A 11 11.80 1.18 -14.15
CA ALA A 11 13.06 1.85 -13.84
C ALA A 11 13.08 2.48 -12.43
N LEU A 12 11.93 2.95 -11.94
CA LEU A 12 11.76 3.51 -10.59
C LEU A 12 11.51 2.43 -9.53
N GLY A 13 10.89 1.31 -9.91
CA GLY A 13 10.56 0.21 -9.01
C GLY A 13 11.79 -0.46 -8.38
N SER A 14 12.94 -0.42 -9.06
CA SER A 14 14.23 -0.88 -8.52
C SER A 14 14.73 -0.07 -7.32
N PHE A 15 14.20 1.13 -7.09
CA PHE A 15 14.54 1.97 -5.94
C PHE A 15 13.62 1.74 -4.73
N VAL A 16 12.53 0.97 -4.88
CA VAL A 16 11.63 0.64 -3.78
C VAL A 16 12.01 -0.72 -3.21
N PRO A 17 12.38 -0.82 -1.92
CA PRO A 17 12.70 -2.10 -1.31
C PRO A 17 11.50 -3.06 -1.38
N ASP A 18 11.72 -4.31 -1.82
CA ASP A 18 10.68 -5.35 -1.94
C ASP A 18 9.80 -5.49 -0.68
N PRO A 19 10.34 -5.45 0.55
CA PRO A 19 9.51 -5.57 1.75
C PRO A 19 8.49 -4.43 1.88
N GLN A 20 8.87 -3.21 1.53
CA GLN A 20 7.99 -2.05 1.57
C GLN A 20 6.91 -2.12 0.50
N LEU A 21 7.27 -2.61 -0.69
CA LEU A 21 6.32 -2.78 -1.77
C LEU A 21 5.21 -3.77 -1.36
N ILE A 22 5.58 -4.88 -0.73
CA ILE A 22 4.62 -5.87 -0.20
C ILE A 22 3.75 -5.25 0.89
N ALA A 23 4.35 -4.56 1.86
CA ALA A 23 3.63 -3.94 2.97
C ALA A 23 2.62 -2.88 2.48
N LEU A 24 3.02 -2.04 1.53
CA LEU A 24 2.17 -1.01 0.96
C LEU A 24 1.03 -1.63 0.14
N THR A 25 1.33 -2.62 -0.70
CA THR A 25 0.33 -3.32 -1.53
C THR A 25 -0.72 -4.02 -0.66
N ALA A 26 -0.29 -4.70 0.40
CA ALA A 26 -1.19 -5.33 1.37
C ALA A 26 -2.09 -4.30 2.07
N THR A 27 -1.52 -3.17 2.49
CA THR A 27 -2.26 -2.09 3.17
C THR A 27 -3.31 -1.47 2.26
N VAL A 28 -2.95 -1.16 1.01
CA VAL A 28 -3.89 -0.62 0.01
C VAL A 28 -4.98 -1.64 -0.31
N GLY A 29 -4.65 -2.92 -0.47
CA GLY A 29 -5.64 -3.99 -0.71
C GLY A 29 -6.68 -4.09 0.41
N LEU A 30 -6.25 -3.99 1.66
CA LEU A 30 -7.14 -3.98 2.82
C LEU A 30 -8.04 -2.73 2.86
N LEU A 31 -7.48 -1.55 2.53
CA LEU A 31 -8.25 -0.31 2.43
C LEU A 31 -9.32 -0.41 1.33
N LEU A 32 -8.96 -0.94 0.15
CA LEU A 32 -9.90 -1.15 -0.95
C LEU A 32 -11.03 -2.12 -0.57
N ALA A 33 -10.69 -3.20 0.16
CA ALA A 33 -11.70 -4.12 0.69
C ALA A 33 -12.67 -3.42 1.65
N GLY A 34 -12.15 -2.59 2.58
CA GLY A 34 -12.98 -1.80 3.50
C GLY A 34 -13.86 -0.78 2.79
N VAL A 35 -13.33 -0.10 1.75
CA VAL A 35 -14.10 0.82 0.89
C VAL A 35 -15.19 0.05 0.16
N GLY A 36 -14.89 -1.12 -0.41
CA GLY A 36 -15.85 -1.99 -1.07
C GLY A 36 -17.01 -2.38 -0.15
N LEU A 37 -16.72 -2.83 1.07
CA LEU A 37 -17.74 -3.17 2.07
C LEU A 37 -18.65 -1.98 2.42
N ARG A 38 -18.07 -0.78 2.49
CA ARG A 38 -18.82 0.47 2.71
C ARG A 38 -19.70 0.82 1.51
N LEU A 39 -19.19 0.68 0.28
CA LEU A 39 -19.96 0.95 -0.94
C LEU A 39 -21.14 -0.02 -1.10
N LEU A 40 -20.93 -1.31 -0.79
CA LEU A 40 -21.99 -2.32 -0.80
C LEU A 40 -22.99 -2.21 0.38
N GLN A 41 -22.82 -1.25 1.29
CA GLN A 41 -23.67 -1.07 2.48
C GLN A 41 -23.74 -2.32 3.40
N VAL A 42 -22.78 -3.25 3.30
CA VAL A 42 -22.72 -4.45 4.16
C VAL A 42 -22.29 -4.07 5.57
N LYS A 43 -21.27 -3.20 5.67
CA LYS A 43 -20.75 -2.70 6.95
C LYS A 43 -20.09 -1.33 6.72
N ALA A 44 -20.47 -0.35 7.52
CA ALA A 44 -19.78 0.94 7.57
C ALA A 44 -18.43 0.78 8.30
N VAL A 45 -17.37 0.48 7.55
CA VAL A 45 -15.99 0.51 8.03
C VAL A 45 -15.46 1.94 7.93
N ARG A 46 -14.89 2.51 9.01
CA ARG A 46 -14.27 3.84 9.01
C ARG A 46 -12.89 3.81 8.33
N VAL A 47 -12.88 3.56 7.02
CA VAL A 47 -11.65 3.49 6.21
C VAL A 47 -10.85 4.80 6.19
N GLY A 48 -11.50 5.95 6.45
CA GLY A 48 -10.80 7.24 6.58
C GLY A 48 -9.78 7.25 7.73
N ASP A 49 -10.11 6.57 8.84
CA ASP A 49 -9.23 6.47 10.01
C ASP A 49 -8.07 5.48 9.78
N LEU A 50 -8.12 4.69 8.70
CA LEU A 50 -7.09 3.71 8.33
C LEU A 50 -6.06 4.28 7.35
N LEU A 51 -6.24 5.50 6.83
CA LEU A 51 -5.24 6.19 6.00
C LEU A 51 -3.84 6.31 6.66
N PRO A 52 -3.71 6.53 7.99
CA PRO A 52 -2.40 6.55 8.66
C PRO A 52 -1.62 5.24 8.48
N ALA A 53 -2.30 4.11 8.27
CA ALA A 53 -1.66 2.81 8.06
C ALA A 53 -0.74 2.80 6.82
N LEU A 54 -1.01 3.63 5.80
CA LEU A 54 -0.16 3.75 4.61
C LEU A 54 1.23 4.31 4.90
N VAL A 55 1.37 5.08 5.98
CA VAL A 55 2.66 5.63 6.43
C VAL A 55 3.26 4.70 7.49
N VAL A 56 2.44 4.18 8.40
CA VAL A 56 2.88 3.29 9.49
C VAL A 56 3.43 1.96 8.96
N ALA A 57 2.79 1.34 7.97
CA ALA A 57 3.24 0.07 7.41
C ALA A 57 4.68 0.13 6.85
N PRO A 58 5.04 1.04 5.92
CA PRO A 58 6.40 1.11 5.41
C PRO A 58 7.42 1.54 6.47
N LEU A 59 7.05 2.36 7.44
CA LEU A 59 7.91 2.70 8.58
C LEU A 59 8.25 1.48 9.42
N LEU A 60 7.25 0.68 9.79
CA LEU A 60 7.47 -0.56 10.55
C LEU A 60 8.30 -1.56 9.75
N THR A 61 8.04 -1.70 8.45
CA THR A 61 8.85 -2.55 7.58
C THR A 61 10.31 -2.10 7.53
N GLN A 62 10.57 -0.79 7.42
CA GLN A 62 11.93 -0.24 7.48
C GLN A 62 12.64 -0.57 8.79
N VAL A 63 11.95 -0.41 9.92
CA VAL A 63 12.50 -0.78 11.24
C VAL A 63 12.88 -2.26 11.28
N ILE A 64 12.03 -3.15 10.76
CA ILE A 64 12.30 -4.60 10.72
C ILE A 64 13.47 -4.93 9.80
N VAL A 65 13.56 -4.29 8.63
CA VAL A 65 14.66 -4.48 7.68
C VAL A 65 15.99 -4.00 8.28
N MET A 66 16.00 -2.87 8.99
CA MET A 66 17.20 -2.32 9.65
C MET A 66 17.65 -3.13 10.87
N ALA A 67 16.71 -3.80 11.56
CA ALA A 67 16.99 -4.61 12.75
C ALA A 67 17.52 -6.03 12.41
N ARG A 68 17.57 -6.39 11.12
CA ARG A 68 18.08 -7.68 10.60
C ARG A 68 19.50 -7.53 10.09
#